data_AF-A0A0M1J5Z1-F1
#
_entry.id   AF-A0A0M1J5Z1-F1
#
_cell.length_a   1.000
_cell.length_b   1.000
_cell.length_c   1.000
_cell.angle_alpha   90.00
_cell.angle_beta   90.00
_cell.angle_gamma   90.00
#
_symmetry.space_group_name_H-M   'P 1'
#
loop_
_entity.id
_entity.type
_entity.pdbx_description
1 polymer ?
#
loop_
_entity_poly.entity_id
_entity_poly.type
_entity_poly.pdbx_seq_one_letter_code
_entity_poly.pdbx_strand_id
1 'polypeptide(L)'
;MHLLKWQYEPQRRSKSWHVTIVTQRSNITEILEDSPGLKSLIQIVIATAYPKARKEAAAETGLQLALFPVICPWNFEQIINDDFWPE
;
A
#
# COMPACT_ATOMS: atom_id res chain seq x y z
N MET A 1 1.01 3.98 0.62
CA MET A 1 1.20 4.89 -0.52
C MET A 1 1.97 4.28 -1.69
N HIS A 2 3.02 3.48 -1.45
CA HIS A 2 3.91 3.00 -2.52
C HIS A 2 3.22 2.15 -3.59
N LEU A 3 2.23 1.33 -3.24
CA LEU A 3 1.40 0.63 -4.23
C LEU A 3 0.61 1.58 -5.15
N LEU A 4 0.14 2.74 -4.64
CA LEU A 4 -0.53 3.75 -5.47
C LEU A 4 0.46 4.40 -6.45
N LYS A 5 1.65 4.77 -5.98
CA LYS A 5 2.71 5.29 -6.86
C LYS A 5 3.11 4.27 -7.93
N TRP A 6 3.19 3.01 -7.53
CA TRP A 6 3.50 1.90 -8.44
C TRP A 6 2.47 1.78 -9.57
N GLN A 7 1.19 1.87 -9.23
CA GLN A 7 0.10 1.79 -10.19
C GLN A 7 0.05 3.02 -11.11
N TYR A 8 0.06 4.22 -10.53
CA TYR A 8 -0.25 5.45 -11.27
C TYR A 8 0.96 6.12 -11.94
N GLU A 9 2.19 5.71 -11.61
CA GLU A 9 3.40 6.19 -12.26
C GLU A 9 4.29 5.03 -12.76
N PRO A 10 3.82 4.22 -13.73
CA PRO A 10 4.57 3.07 -14.23
C PRO A 10 5.95 3.45 -14.80
N GLN A 11 6.06 4.64 -15.40
CA GLN A 11 7.31 5.16 -15.96
C GLN A 11 8.33 5.60 -14.91
N ARG A 12 7.92 5.74 -13.64
CA ARG A 12 8.79 6.16 -12.52
C ARG A 12 9.06 5.05 -11.52
N ARG A 13 8.59 3.83 -11.80
CA ARG A 13 8.89 2.66 -10.97
C ARG A 13 10.41 2.54 -10.81
N SER A 14 10.84 2.55 -9.55
CA SER A 14 12.26 2.53 -9.19
C SER A 14 12.58 1.31 -8.32
N LYS A 15 13.85 0.90 -8.33
CA LYS A 15 14.35 -0.14 -7.42
C LYS A 15 14.08 0.21 -5.96
N SER A 16 14.18 1.48 -5.60
CA SER A 16 13.90 1.95 -4.25
C SER A 16 12.43 1.69 -3.86
N TRP A 17 11.46 2.04 -4.71
CA TRP A 17 10.05 1.79 -4.42
C TRP A 17 9.73 0.30 -4.34
N HIS A 18 10.32 -0.51 -5.24
CA HIS A 18 10.18 -1.96 -5.19
C HIS A 18 10.70 -2.53 -3.87
N VAL A 19 11.92 -2.17 -3.47
CA VAL A 19 12.52 -2.59 -2.19
C VAL A 19 11.65 -2.15 -1.01
N THR A 20 11.18 -0.90 -1.00
CA THR A 20 10.28 -0.44 0.08
C THR A 20 9.01 -1.27 0.16
N ILE A 21 8.38 -1.61 -0.96
CA ILE A 21 7.16 -2.44 -0.96
C ILE A 21 7.46 -3.83 -0.38
N VAL A 22 8.50 -4.50 -0.88
CA VAL A 22 8.91 -5.84 -0.41
C VAL A 22 9.25 -5.83 1.08
N THR A 23 10.07 -4.89 1.55
CA THR A 23 10.44 -4.78 2.96
C THR A 23 9.22 -4.57 3.84
N GLN A 24 8.28 -3.69 3.44
CA GLN A 24 7.09 -3.44 4.25
C GLN A 24 6.16 -4.66 4.29
N ARG A 25 6.08 -5.47 3.22
CA ARG A 25 5.34 -6.73 3.24
C ARG A 25 5.91 -7.71 4.26
N SER A 26 7.23 -7.93 4.24
CA SER A 26 7.92 -8.79 5.22
C SER A 26 7.64 -8.32 6.65
N ASN A 27 7.85 -7.02 6.91
CA ASN A 27 7.64 -6.46 8.24
C ASN A 27 6.19 -6.63 8.74
N ILE A 28 5.19 -6.47 7.86
CA ILE A 28 3.78 -6.68 8.24
C ILE A 28 3.55 -8.16 8.58
N THR A 29 4.10 -9.09 7.79
CA THR A 29 3.99 -10.53 8.05
C THR A 29 4.58 -10.87 9.42
N GLU A 30 5.81 -10.43 9.70
CA GLU A 30 6.49 -10.64 10.99
C GLU A 30 5.67 -10.09 12.16
N ILE A 31 5.13 -8.87 12.05
CA ILE A 31 4.28 -8.26 13.09
C ILE A 31 3.01 -9.11 13.35
N LEU A 32 2.41 -9.68 12.30
CA LEU A 32 1.21 -10.51 12.43
C LEU A 32 1.49 -11.92 12.95
N GLU A 33 2.71 -12.42 12.77
CA GLU A 33 3.19 -13.67 13.38
C GLU A 33 3.43 -13.47 14.88
N ASP A 34 4.08 -12.37 15.27
CA ASP A 34 4.34 -12.01 16.67
C ASP A 34 3.06 -11.63 17.43
N SER A 35 2.06 -11.08 16.73
CA SER A 35 0.81 -10.61 17.31
C SER A 35 -0.42 -11.01 16.49
N PRO A 36 -0.82 -12.29 16.49
CA PRO A 36 -1.93 -12.79 15.67
C PRO A 36 -3.28 -12.10 15.94
N GLY A 37 -3.48 -11.56 17.15
CA GLY A 37 -4.68 -10.81 17.51
C GLY A 37 -4.91 -9.55 16.66
N LEU A 38 -3.83 -8.97 16.10
CA LEU A 38 -3.91 -7.81 15.21
C LEU A 38 -4.63 -8.13 13.89
N LYS A 39 -4.73 -9.40 13.49
CA LYS A 39 -5.45 -9.81 12.27
C LYS A 39 -6.89 -9.33 12.27
N SER A 40 -7.53 -9.29 13.45
CA SER A 40 -8.90 -8.79 13.62
C SER A 40 -9.07 -7.29 13.33
N LEU A 41 -7.98 -6.51 13.40
CA LEU A 41 -8.00 -5.05 13.24
C LEU A 41 -7.60 -4.60 11.82
N ILE A 42 -7.16 -5.52 10.97
CA ILE A 42 -6.60 -5.20 9.64
C ILE A 42 -7.52 -4.33 8.80
N GLN A 43 -8.82 -4.64 8.75
CA GLN A 43 -9.78 -3.86 7.96
C GLN A 43 -9.89 -2.41 8.46
N ILE A 44 -9.89 -2.23 9.78
CA ILE A 44 -9.93 -0.90 10.43
C ILE A 44 -8.65 -0.14 10.12
N VAL A 45 -7.49 -0.81 10.22
CA VAL A 45 -6.18 -0.21 9.91
C VAL A 45 -6.11 0.22 8.44
N ILE A 46 -6.57 -0.60 7.48
CA ILE A 46 -6.58 -0.23 6.07
C ILE A 46 -7.52 0.98 5.83
N ALA A 47 -8.73 0.94 6.39
CA ALA A 47 -9.70 2.03 6.22
C ALA A 47 -9.20 3.38 6.77
N THR A 48 -8.42 3.34 7.87
CA THR A 48 -7.84 4.54 8.49
C THR A 48 -6.53 4.99 7.82
N ALA A 49 -5.69 4.06 7.36
CA ALA A 49 -4.42 4.37 6.73
C ALA A 49 -4.56 4.81 5.27
N TYR A 50 -5.54 4.28 4.53
CA TYR A 50 -5.67 4.52 3.10
C TYR A 50 -5.91 6.00 2.72
N PRO A 51 -6.78 6.77 3.40
CA PRO A 51 -6.95 8.20 3.11
C PRO A 51 -5.66 9.00 3.25
N LYS A 52 -4.80 8.64 4.21
CA LYS A 52 -3.47 9.23 4.38
C LYS A 52 -2.56 8.83 3.21
N ALA A 53 -2.50 7.55 2.89
CA ALA A 53 -1.71 7.03 1.78
C ALA A 53 -2.07 7.66 0.42
N ARG A 54 -3.35 7.98 0.18
CA ARG A 54 -3.80 8.71 -1.02
C ARG A 54 -3.23 10.12 -1.08
N LYS A 55 -3.29 10.86 0.03
CA LYS A 55 -2.76 12.24 0.11
C LYS A 55 -1.26 12.27 -0.10
N GLU A 56 -0.54 11.34 0.53
CA GLU A 56 0.90 11.21 0.36
C GLU A 56 1.28 10.84 -1.08
N ALA A 57 0.55 9.90 -1.70
CA ALA A 57 0.78 9.54 -3.10
C ALA A 57 0.51 10.73 -4.04
N ALA A 58 -0.58 11.46 -3.85
CA ALA A 58 -0.88 12.66 -4.63
C ALA A 58 0.22 13.73 -4.49
N ALA A 59 0.70 13.97 -3.26
CA ALA A 59 1.77 14.93 -3.00
C ALA A 59 3.09 14.54 -3.65
N GLU A 60 3.47 13.25 -3.61
CA GLU A 60 4.75 12.79 -4.16
C GLU A 60 4.75 12.64 -5.68
N THR A 61 3.64 12.17 -6.26
CA THR A 61 3.50 12.00 -7.71
C THR A 61 3.20 13.33 -8.44
N GLY A 62 2.63 14.31 -7.73
CA GLY A 62 2.08 15.53 -8.32
C GLY A 62 0.73 15.31 -9.04
N LEU A 63 0.16 14.10 -8.97
CA LEU A 63 -1.14 13.78 -9.55
C LEU A 63 -2.28 14.34 -8.69
N GLN A 64 -3.40 14.66 -9.33
CA GLN A 64 -4.59 15.11 -8.62
C GLN A 64 -5.12 14.02 -7.69
N LEU A 65 -5.46 14.38 -6.44
CA LEU A 65 -5.98 13.44 -5.44
C LEU A 65 -7.21 12.64 -5.93
N ALA A 66 -8.01 13.26 -6.80
CA ALA A 66 -9.21 12.66 -7.39
C ALA A 66 -8.92 11.46 -8.31
N LEU A 67 -7.69 11.32 -8.82
CA LEU A 67 -7.28 10.16 -9.63
C LEU A 67 -7.14 8.89 -8.80
N PHE A 68 -6.90 9.02 -7.50
CA PHE A 68 -6.80 7.88 -6.59
C PHE A 68 -8.21 7.52 -6.05
N PRO A 69 -8.59 6.23 -6.02
CA PRO A 69 -9.89 5.78 -5.51
C PRO A 69 -10.15 6.28 -4.09
N VAL A 70 -11.42 6.54 -3.73
CA VAL A 70 -11.75 7.02 -2.38
C VAL A 70 -11.56 5.95 -1.31
N ILE A 71 -11.84 4.70 -1.69
CA ILE A 71 -11.71 3.49 -0.86
C ILE A 71 -10.55 2.66 -1.40
N CYS A 72 -9.83 1.96 -0.51
CA CYS A 72 -8.72 1.10 -0.92
C CYS A 72 -9.22 0.06 -1.93
N PRO A 73 -8.65 0.01 -3.16
CA PRO A 73 -9.08 -0.95 -4.18
C PRO A 73 -8.56 -2.36 -3.92
N TRP A 74 -7.66 -2.52 -2.95
CA TRP A 74 -7.02 -3.79 -2.62
C TRP A 74 -7.46 -4.27 -1.25
N ASN A 75 -7.75 -5.56 -1.16
CA ASN A 75 -7.92 -6.22 0.12
C ASN A 75 -6.55 -6.49 0.77
N PHE A 76 -6.56 -6.96 2.02
CA PHE A 76 -5.33 -7.24 2.76
C PHE A 76 -4.45 -8.31 2.10
N GLU A 77 -5.06 -9.38 1.58
CA GLU A 77 -4.35 -10.48 0.92
C GLU A 77 -3.56 -9.97 -0.28
N GLN A 78 -4.13 -9.08 -1.09
CA GLN A 78 -3.44 -8.42 -2.20
C GLN A 78 -2.32 -7.50 -1.70
N ILE A 79 -2.57 -6.72 -0.65
CA ILE A 79 -1.57 -5.76 -0.13
C ILE A 79 -0.30 -6.50 0.30
N ILE A 80 -0.42 -7.66 0.95
CA ILE A 80 0.72 -8.40 1.50
C ILE A 80 1.31 -9.46 0.55
N ASN A 81 0.59 -9.84 -0.49
CA ASN A 81 1.06 -10.84 -1.46
C ASN A 81 2.28 -10.33 -2.26
N ASP A 82 3.40 -11.03 -2.18
CA ASP A 82 4.65 -10.70 -2.87
C ASP A 82 4.54 -10.67 -4.41
N ASP A 83 3.63 -11.47 -4.97
CA ASP A 83 3.38 -11.54 -6.41
C ASP A 83 2.37 -10.47 -6.87
N PHE A 84 1.73 -9.76 -5.94
CA PHE A 84 0.77 -8.73 -6.30
C PHE A 84 1.46 -7.40 -6.61
N TRP A 85 1.29 -6.91 -7.84
CA TRP A 85 1.77 -5.61 -8.29
C TRP A 85 0.67 -4.94 -9.12
N PRO A 86 0.08 -3.81 -8.67
CA PRO A 86 -1.04 -3.20 -9.37
C PRO A 86 -0.63 -2.61 -10.72
N GLU A 87 -1.46 -2.82 -11.74
CA GLU A 87 -1.31 -2.29 -13.10
C GLU A 87 -2.01 -0.93 -13.29
#